data_AF-Q9H8D6-F1
#
_entry.id   AF-Q9H8D6-F1
#
_cell.length_a   1.000
_cell.length_b   1.000
_cell.length_c   1.000
_cell.angle_alpha   90.00
_cell.angle_beta   90.00
_cell.angle_gamma   90.00
#
_symmetry.space_group_name_H-M   'P 1'
#
loop_
_entity.id
_entity.type
_entity.pdbx_description
1 polymer ?
#
loop_
_entity_poly.entity_id
_entity_poly.type
_entity_poly.pdbx_seq_one_letter_code
_entity_poly.pdbx_strand_id
1 'polypeptide(L)'
;MYKKVVGQFPFQDIELEKQPFPKKFPFSEFVPKVYNQIKEFIYACLKFSEDLHLSSTEVDDMIRKSTNLLLTRTLSNSLQNVIKRKNIGLTELVQIIINTTHLEKSCKYLEEFITNITNVLPETVHTTKLYGTTTFKDARHAAEEEIYTNLNQKIDQFLQLADYDWMTGDLGNKASDYLVDLIAFLRSTFAVFTHLPGKVAQTACMSACKHLATSLMQLLLEAEVRQLTLGALQQFNLDVRECEQFARSGPVPGFQEDTLQLAFIDLRQLLDLFIQWDWSTYLADYGQPNCKYLRVNPVTALTLLEKMKDTSRKNNMFAQFRKNERDKQKLIDTVAKQLRGLISSHHS
;
A
#
# COMPACT_ATOMS: atom_id res chain seq x y z
N MET A 1 -32.29 18.43 4.50
CA MET A 1 -30.87 18.11 4.76
C MET A 1 -29.96 18.40 3.55
N TYR A 2 -30.19 17.81 2.37
CA TYR A 2 -29.40 18.07 1.15
C TYR A 2 -29.20 19.57 0.82
N LYS A 3 -30.30 20.34 0.71
CA LYS A 3 -30.26 21.79 0.45
C LYS A 3 -29.45 22.57 1.50
N LYS A 4 -29.46 22.13 2.76
CA LYS A 4 -28.68 22.76 3.84
C LYS A 4 -27.19 22.59 3.60
N VAL A 5 -26.75 21.38 3.20
CA VAL A 5 -25.33 21.11 2.91
C VAL A 5 -24.87 21.86 1.67
N VAL A 6 -25.65 21.87 0.59
CA VAL A 6 -25.32 22.60 -0.65
C VAL A 6 -25.30 24.11 -0.43
N GLY A 7 -26.14 24.64 0.47
CA GLY A 7 -26.06 26.06 0.88
C GLY A 7 -24.85 26.39 1.76
N GLN A 8 -24.27 25.39 2.42
CA GLN A 8 -23.14 25.53 3.34
C GLN A 8 -21.77 25.29 2.69
N PHE A 9 -21.73 24.55 1.58
CA PHE A 9 -20.50 24.18 0.91
C PHE A 9 -20.71 24.18 -0.60
N PRO A 10 -19.85 24.85 -1.38
CA PRO A 10 -20.00 24.95 -2.83
C PRO A 10 -19.73 23.60 -3.49
N PHE A 11 -20.78 22.79 -3.63
CA PHE A 11 -20.75 21.47 -4.23
C PHE A 11 -21.91 21.30 -5.20
N GLN A 12 -21.56 20.88 -6.42
CA GLN A 12 -22.51 20.58 -7.49
C GLN A 12 -22.13 19.22 -8.08
N ASP A 13 -23.11 18.33 -8.14
CA ASP A 13 -22.98 16.99 -8.69
C ASP A 13 -24.29 16.60 -9.36
N ILE A 14 -24.26 16.59 -10.70
CA ILE A 14 -25.44 16.35 -11.54
C ILE A 14 -25.98 14.93 -11.34
N GLU A 15 -25.11 13.95 -11.08
CA GLU A 15 -25.53 12.57 -10.86
C GLU A 15 -26.23 12.44 -9.51
N LEU A 16 -25.64 13.03 -8.46
CA LEU A 16 -26.27 13.06 -7.14
C LEU A 16 -27.59 13.84 -7.14
N GLU A 17 -27.70 14.88 -7.96
CA GLU A 17 -28.94 15.64 -8.14
C GLU A 17 -30.08 14.78 -8.73
N LYS A 18 -29.75 13.89 -9.67
CA LYS A 18 -30.72 12.99 -10.32
C LYS A 18 -31.13 11.79 -9.46
N GLN A 19 -30.32 11.39 -8.48
CA GLN A 19 -30.62 10.23 -7.63
C GLN A 19 -31.85 10.46 -6.71
N PRO A 20 -32.64 9.41 -6.42
CA PRO A 20 -33.70 9.48 -5.42
C PRO A 20 -33.13 9.60 -3.99
N PHE A 21 -33.95 10.02 -3.04
CA PHE A 21 -33.56 10.01 -1.63
C PHE A 21 -33.56 8.57 -1.07
N PRO A 22 -32.66 8.25 -0.12
CA PRO A 22 -31.68 9.13 0.53
C PRO A 22 -30.40 9.35 -0.29
N LYS A 23 -30.05 10.62 -0.51
CA LYS A 23 -28.81 11.04 -1.18
C LYS A 23 -27.62 10.97 -0.22
N LYS A 24 -26.49 10.44 -0.69
CA LYS A 24 -25.23 10.37 0.07
C LYS A 24 -24.18 11.28 -0.56
N PHE A 25 -23.65 12.21 0.21
CA PHE A 25 -22.49 13.00 -0.23
C PHE A 25 -21.23 12.14 -0.21
N PRO A 26 -20.27 12.39 -1.13
CA PRO A 26 -19.00 11.66 -1.15
C PRO A 26 -18.09 12.04 0.04
N PHE A 27 -18.30 13.22 0.62
CA PHE A 27 -17.56 13.72 1.77
C PHE A 27 -18.39 13.62 3.05
N SER A 28 -17.68 13.55 4.18
CA SER A 28 -18.28 13.59 5.52
C SER A 28 -18.64 15.02 5.96
N GLU A 29 -19.36 15.17 7.07
CA GLU A 29 -19.71 16.47 7.66
C GLU A 29 -18.49 17.36 7.99
N PHE A 30 -17.29 16.77 8.08
CA PHE A 30 -16.04 17.51 8.25
C PHE A 30 -15.87 18.61 7.20
N VAL A 31 -16.15 18.33 5.93
CA VAL A 31 -15.93 19.26 4.81
C VAL A 31 -16.75 20.55 4.94
N PRO A 32 -18.10 20.51 5.02
CA PRO A 32 -18.89 21.73 5.16
C PRO A 32 -18.63 22.46 6.48
N LYS A 33 -18.32 21.73 7.57
CA LYS A 33 -18.02 22.36 8.87
C LYS A 33 -16.70 23.15 8.82
N VAL A 34 -15.63 22.55 8.30
CA VAL A 34 -14.32 23.21 8.18
C VAL A 34 -14.39 24.38 7.21
N TYR A 35 -15.03 24.20 6.05
CA TYR A 35 -15.19 25.29 5.08
C TYR A 35 -15.91 26.51 5.70
N ASN A 36 -17.02 26.30 6.40
CA ASN A 36 -17.72 27.39 7.07
C ASN A 36 -16.91 28.00 8.21
N GLN A 37 -16.21 27.18 9.01
CA GLN A 37 -15.37 27.72 10.08
C GLN A 37 -14.25 28.62 9.56
N ILE A 38 -13.68 28.31 8.38
CA ILE A 38 -12.71 29.17 7.71
C ILE A 38 -13.37 30.47 7.23
N LYS A 39 -14.58 30.41 6.66
CA LYS A 39 -15.33 31.62 6.27
C LYS A 39 -15.67 32.52 7.45
N GLU A 40 -16.12 31.95 8.56
CA GLU A 40 -16.40 32.70 9.80
C GLU A 40 -15.13 33.36 10.34
N PHE A 41 -13.98 32.67 10.29
CA PHE A 41 -12.70 33.26 10.65
C PHE A 41 -12.32 34.44 9.74
N ILE A 42 -12.48 34.28 8.41
CA ILE A 42 -12.25 35.36 7.43
C ILE A 42 -13.14 36.58 7.75
N TYR A 43 -14.43 36.36 8.01
CA TYR A 43 -15.36 37.42 8.40
C TYR A 43 -14.95 38.09 9.71
N ALA A 44 -14.51 37.33 10.71
CA ALA A 44 -14.03 37.87 11.97
C ALA A 44 -12.79 38.75 11.77
N CYS A 45 -11.85 38.34 10.90
CA CYS A 45 -10.69 39.18 10.52
C CYS A 45 -11.12 40.48 9.84
N LEU A 46 -12.09 40.43 8.93
CA LEU A 46 -12.63 41.64 8.29
C LEU A 46 -13.25 42.58 9.32
N LYS A 47 -14.14 42.07 10.17
CA LYS A 47 -14.80 42.86 11.22
C LYS A 47 -13.80 43.48 12.19
N PHE A 48 -12.75 42.75 12.54
CA PHE A 48 -11.67 43.28 13.39
C PHE A 48 -10.91 44.43 12.71
N SER A 49 -10.83 44.45 11.39
CA SER A 49 -10.10 45.49 10.64
C SER A 49 -10.86 46.80 10.45
N GLU A 50 -12.19 46.80 10.65
CA GLU A 50 -13.04 47.98 10.46
C GLU A 50 -12.60 49.17 11.35
N ASP A 51 -12.12 48.87 12.56
CA ASP A 51 -11.68 49.87 13.54
C ASP A 51 -10.19 50.26 13.41
N LEU A 52 -9.44 49.65 12.47
CA LEU A 52 -7.99 49.86 12.33
C LEU A 52 -7.62 50.95 11.31
N HIS A 53 -8.60 51.56 10.65
CA HIS A 53 -8.41 52.59 9.60
C HIS A 53 -7.44 52.18 8.47
N LEU A 54 -7.44 50.89 8.12
CA LEU A 54 -6.61 50.33 7.04
C LEU A 54 -7.26 50.57 5.67
N SER A 55 -6.44 50.66 4.62
CA SER A 55 -6.94 50.63 3.24
C SER A 55 -7.47 49.24 2.87
N SER A 56 -8.38 49.15 1.89
CA SER A 56 -8.95 47.87 1.44
C SER A 56 -7.88 46.85 1.02
N THR A 57 -6.77 47.32 0.43
CA THR A 57 -5.63 46.49 0.05
C THR A 57 -4.86 45.93 1.25
N GLU A 58 -4.69 46.72 2.31
CA GLU A 58 -4.06 46.26 3.56
C GLU A 58 -4.94 45.28 4.31
N VAL A 59 -6.26 45.52 4.33
CA VAL A 59 -7.25 44.60 4.90
C VAL A 59 -7.23 43.25 4.16
N ASP A 60 -7.24 43.27 2.83
CA ASP A 60 -7.19 42.07 2.00
C ASP A 60 -5.94 41.23 2.26
N ASP A 61 -4.76 41.85 2.26
CA ASP A 61 -3.50 41.16 2.55
C ASP A 61 -3.44 40.62 3.98
N MET A 62 -3.93 41.39 4.97
CA MET A 62 -4.02 40.95 6.36
C MET A 62 -4.91 39.71 6.52
N ILE A 63 -6.11 39.72 5.90
CA ILE A 63 -7.05 38.60 5.94
C ILE A 63 -6.40 37.36 5.30
N ARG A 64 -5.76 37.51 4.14
CA ARG A 64 -5.10 36.40 3.42
C ARG A 64 -3.96 35.81 4.23
N LYS A 65 -3.08 36.65 4.80
CA LYS A 65 -1.98 36.21 5.67
C LYS A 65 -2.49 35.50 6.93
N SER A 66 -3.50 36.04 7.59
CA SER A 66 -4.10 35.44 8.79
C SER A 66 -4.77 34.10 8.48
N THR A 67 -5.50 34.03 7.37
CA THR A 67 -6.13 32.79 6.89
C THR A 67 -5.08 31.75 6.52
N ASN A 68 -3.98 32.15 5.89
CA ASN A 68 -2.85 31.26 5.62
C ASN A 68 -2.22 30.72 6.90
N LEU A 69 -2.11 31.53 7.95
CA LEU A 69 -1.62 31.07 9.24
C LEU A 69 -2.56 30.01 9.85
N LEU A 70 -3.88 30.25 9.81
CA LEU A 70 -4.89 29.28 10.28
C LEU A 70 -4.77 27.95 9.51
N LEU A 71 -4.65 28.01 8.18
CA LEU A 71 -4.58 26.83 7.32
C LEU A 71 -3.27 26.05 7.56
N THR A 72 -2.13 26.73 7.45
CA THR A 72 -0.81 26.07 7.42
C THR A 72 -0.30 25.65 8.79
N ARG A 73 -0.68 26.35 9.87
CA ARG A 73 -0.33 25.94 11.24
C ARG A 73 -1.44 25.14 11.90
N THR A 74 -2.59 25.75 12.14
CA THR A 74 -3.61 25.17 13.03
C THR A 74 -4.30 23.97 12.39
N LEU A 75 -4.81 24.13 11.16
CA LEU A 75 -5.54 23.08 10.48
C LEU A 75 -4.60 21.95 10.04
N SER A 76 -3.43 22.28 9.49
CA SER A 76 -2.40 21.29 9.13
C SER A 76 -2.01 20.41 10.32
N ASN A 77 -1.66 21.01 11.46
CA ASN A 77 -1.31 20.24 12.66
C ASN A 77 -2.47 19.38 13.17
N SER A 78 -3.69 19.90 13.12
CA SER A 78 -4.88 19.14 13.54
C SER A 78 -5.10 17.92 12.65
N LEU A 79 -4.97 18.06 11.33
CA LEU A 79 -5.06 16.96 10.37
C LEU A 79 -3.95 15.92 10.60
N GLN A 80 -2.71 16.37 10.79
CA GLN A 80 -1.57 15.47 11.06
C GLN A 80 -1.78 14.66 12.35
N ASN A 81 -2.29 15.28 13.41
CA ASN A 81 -2.59 14.59 14.67
C ASN A 81 -3.69 13.52 14.52
N VAL A 82 -4.69 13.78 13.67
CA VAL A 82 -5.74 12.78 13.37
C VAL A 82 -5.17 11.65 12.53
N ILE A 83 -4.43 11.97 11.46
CA ILE A 83 -3.85 10.99 10.53
C ILE A 83 -2.89 10.05 11.28
N LYS A 84 -2.01 10.58 12.14
CA LYS A 84 -1.01 9.80 12.87
C LYS A 84 -1.53 9.16 14.16
N ARG A 85 -2.85 9.15 14.39
CA ARG A 85 -3.44 8.54 15.58
C ARG A 85 -3.24 7.02 15.53
N LYS A 86 -2.68 6.44 16.59
CA LYS A 86 -2.27 5.01 16.68
C LYS A 86 -3.29 3.97 16.18
N ASN A 87 -4.59 4.25 16.33
CA ASN A 87 -5.67 3.32 16.00
C ASN A 87 -6.63 3.91 14.94
N ILE A 88 -6.12 4.70 13.99
CA ILE A 88 -6.94 5.19 12.90
C ILE A 88 -7.34 4.03 11.96
N GLY A 89 -8.62 3.97 11.58
CA GLY A 89 -9.10 2.94 10.66
C GLY A 89 -8.75 3.28 9.20
N LEU A 90 -8.52 2.23 8.38
CA LEU A 90 -8.31 2.41 6.93
C LEU A 90 -9.46 3.17 6.27
N THR A 91 -10.70 2.92 6.67
CA THR A 91 -11.88 3.63 6.16
C THR A 91 -11.90 5.11 6.57
N GLU A 92 -11.41 5.43 7.77
CA GLU A 92 -11.25 6.82 8.21
C GLU A 92 -10.19 7.54 7.36
N LEU A 93 -9.04 6.91 7.10
CA LEU A 93 -7.99 7.47 6.23
C LEU A 93 -8.49 7.71 4.81
N VAL A 94 -9.22 6.75 4.23
CA VAL A 94 -9.87 6.89 2.92
C VAL A 94 -10.82 8.10 2.93
N GLN A 95 -11.64 8.25 3.97
CA GLN A 95 -12.56 9.38 4.08
C GLN A 95 -11.81 10.71 4.26
N ILE A 96 -10.67 10.74 4.95
CA ILE A 96 -9.81 11.93 5.05
C ILE A 96 -9.30 12.34 3.67
N ILE A 97 -8.81 11.40 2.85
CA ILE A 97 -8.35 11.68 1.47
C ILE A 97 -9.47 12.30 0.62
N ILE A 98 -10.68 11.74 0.72
CA ILE A 98 -11.84 12.27 -0.01
C ILE A 98 -12.17 13.69 0.49
N ASN A 99 -12.25 13.86 1.80
CA ASN A 99 -12.56 15.13 2.43
C ASN A 99 -11.55 16.23 2.04
N THR A 100 -10.25 15.95 2.12
CA THR A 100 -9.19 16.92 1.77
C THR A 100 -9.21 17.24 0.28
N THR A 101 -9.58 16.29 -0.58
CA THR A 101 -9.77 16.54 -2.02
C THR A 101 -10.91 17.52 -2.30
N HIS A 102 -12.03 17.40 -1.57
CA HIS A 102 -13.13 18.37 -1.70
C HIS A 102 -12.77 19.74 -1.13
N LEU A 103 -12.08 19.79 0.02
CA LEU A 103 -11.62 21.05 0.60
C LEU A 103 -10.58 21.76 -0.28
N GLU A 104 -9.65 21.02 -0.89
CA GLU A 104 -8.70 21.53 -1.87
C GLU A 104 -9.42 22.23 -3.03
N LYS A 105 -10.42 21.57 -3.62
CA LYS A 105 -11.23 22.17 -4.70
C LYS A 105 -12.00 23.41 -4.26
N SER A 106 -12.33 23.50 -2.96
CA SER A 106 -13.09 24.62 -2.41
C SER A 106 -12.27 25.89 -2.16
N CYS A 107 -10.93 25.78 -2.17
CA CYS A 107 -10.04 26.91 -1.87
C CYS A 107 -10.25 28.10 -2.81
N LYS A 108 -10.57 27.86 -4.10
CA LYS A 108 -10.90 28.94 -5.05
C LYS A 108 -12.10 29.79 -4.60
N TYR A 109 -13.12 29.15 -4.00
CA TYR A 109 -14.31 29.86 -3.51
C TYR A 109 -14.00 30.65 -2.24
N LEU A 110 -13.00 30.25 -1.45
CA LEU A 110 -12.51 31.06 -0.33
C LEU A 110 -11.76 32.29 -0.84
N GLU A 111 -10.96 32.16 -1.90
CA GLU A 111 -10.29 33.30 -2.52
C GLU A 111 -11.29 34.30 -3.13
N GLU A 112 -12.27 33.80 -3.90
CA GLU A 112 -13.38 34.60 -4.43
C GLU A 112 -14.17 35.28 -3.32
N PHE A 113 -14.43 34.56 -2.22
CA PHE A 113 -15.12 35.10 -1.07
C PHE A 113 -14.36 36.27 -0.42
N ILE A 114 -13.04 36.15 -0.23
CA ILE A 114 -12.20 37.25 0.26
C ILE A 114 -12.27 38.45 -0.69
N THR A 115 -12.07 38.22 -1.99
CA THR A 115 -12.14 39.28 -3.01
C THR A 115 -13.49 40.00 -3.01
N ASN A 116 -14.60 39.28 -2.86
CA ASN A 116 -15.94 39.86 -2.84
C ASN A 116 -16.21 40.73 -1.60
N ILE A 117 -15.67 40.36 -0.44
CA ILE A 117 -15.89 41.13 0.80
C ILE A 117 -14.92 42.31 0.94
N THR A 118 -13.74 42.26 0.31
CA THR A 118 -12.75 43.34 0.34
C THR A 118 -12.87 44.30 -0.86
N ASN A 119 -13.56 43.89 -1.92
CA ASN A 119 -13.63 44.57 -3.23
C ASN A 119 -12.23 44.78 -3.88
N VAL A 120 -11.25 43.94 -3.55
CA VAL A 120 -9.90 44.00 -4.12
C VAL A 120 -9.75 42.94 -5.22
N LEU A 121 -9.50 43.40 -6.45
CA LEU A 121 -9.36 42.53 -7.62
C LEU A 121 -8.08 41.68 -7.55
N PRO A 122 -8.12 40.39 -7.95
CA PRO A 122 -6.97 39.49 -7.92
C PRO A 122 -5.82 39.89 -8.87
N GLU A 123 -6.07 40.76 -9.84
CA GLU A 123 -5.10 41.15 -10.87
C GLU A 123 -4.07 42.19 -10.39
N THR A 124 -4.13 42.61 -9.13
CA THR A 124 -3.05 43.41 -8.53
C THR A 124 -1.83 42.51 -8.26
N VAL A 125 -0.67 42.86 -8.81
CA VAL A 125 0.57 42.04 -8.90
C VAL A 125 1.15 41.57 -7.53
N HIS A 126 0.52 41.94 -6.41
CA HIS A 126 0.99 41.67 -5.04
C HIS A 126 -0.02 40.93 -4.14
N THR A 127 -1.14 40.42 -4.66
CA THR A 127 -2.13 39.72 -3.81
C THR A 127 -1.62 38.35 -3.33
N THR A 128 -1.55 38.16 -2.01
CA THR A 128 -1.17 36.88 -1.39
C THR A 128 -2.22 35.79 -1.66
N LYS A 129 -1.86 34.70 -2.33
CA LYS A 129 -2.77 33.56 -2.54
C LYS A 129 -2.95 32.72 -1.27
N LEU A 130 -4.06 31.99 -1.19
CA LEU A 130 -4.28 31.08 -0.08
C LEU A 130 -3.46 29.79 -0.25
N TYR A 131 -2.83 29.35 0.82
CA TYR A 131 -2.07 28.10 0.93
C TYR A 131 -2.95 26.91 1.33
N GLY A 132 -4.27 27.03 1.16
CA GLY A 132 -5.21 25.94 1.43
C GLY A 132 -4.97 24.74 0.52
N THR A 133 -4.74 24.99 -0.77
CA THR A 133 -4.46 23.94 -1.76
C THR A 133 -3.24 23.11 -1.38
N THR A 134 -2.13 23.74 -1.00
CA THR A 134 -0.92 23.02 -0.57
C THR A 134 -1.16 22.28 0.74
N THR A 135 -1.77 22.93 1.73
CA THR A 135 -2.09 22.30 3.03
C THR A 135 -2.93 21.02 2.88
N PHE A 136 -3.98 21.05 2.07
CA PHE A 136 -4.82 19.87 1.85
C PHE A 136 -4.15 18.80 0.99
N LYS A 137 -3.29 19.18 0.04
CA LYS A 137 -2.43 18.23 -0.68
C LYS A 137 -1.49 17.51 0.27
N ASP A 138 -0.81 18.23 1.16
CA ASP A 138 0.15 17.62 2.10
C ASP A 138 -0.56 16.68 3.07
N ALA A 139 -1.73 17.08 3.59
CA ALA A 139 -2.56 16.20 4.42
C ALA A 139 -3.06 14.96 3.66
N ARG A 140 -3.38 15.10 2.37
CA ARG A 140 -3.75 13.95 1.54
C ARG A 140 -2.59 12.97 1.39
N HIS A 141 -1.39 13.44 1.03
CA HIS A 141 -0.21 12.57 0.91
C HIS A 141 0.10 11.86 2.23
N ALA A 142 0.03 12.57 3.37
CA ALA A 142 0.23 11.95 4.68
C ALA A 142 -0.80 10.84 4.98
N ALA A 143 -2.08 11.04 4.59
CA ALA A 143 -3.10 10.01 4.73
C ALA A 143 -2.87 8.81 3.78
N GLU A 144 -2.36 9.05 2.56
CA GLU A 144 -1.99 7.99 1.62
C GLU A 144 -0.84 7.12 2.16
N GLU A 145 0.22 7.74 2.69
CA GLU A 145 1.34 7.03 3.32
C GLU A 145 0.89 6.18 4.53
N GLU A 146 -0.03 6.72 5.33
CA GLU A 146 -0.58 6.03 6.49
C GLU A 146 -1.46 4.83 6.06
N ILE A 147 -2.15 4.90 4.92
CA ILE A 147 -2.86 3.75 4.35
C ILE A 147 -1.89 2.62 4.03
N TYR A 148 -0.77 2.92 3.34
CA TYR A 148 0.21 1.89 2.98
C TYR A 148 0.81 1.25 4.23
N THR A 149 1.15 2.08 5.22
CA THR A 149 1.70 1.63 6.50
C THR A 149 0.73 0.72 7.26
N ASN A 150 -0.52 1.15 7.45
CA ASN A 150 -1.53 0.35 8.16
C ASN A 150 -1.85 -0.96 7.43
N LEU A 151 -1.89 -0.93 6.10
CA LEU A 151 -2.16 -2.12 5.30
C LEU A 151 -1.05 -3.16 5.46
N ASN A 152 0.21 -2.73 5.38
CA ASN A 152 1.36 -3.62 5.57
C ASN A 152 1.45 -4.14 7.01
N GLN A 153 1.19 -3.30 8.02
CA GLN A 153 1.10 -3.75 9.41
C GLN A 153 -0.02 -4.78 9.63
N LYS A 154 -1.15 -4.64 8.92
CA LYS A 154 -2.23 -5.64 8.97
C LYS A 154 -1.82 -6.95 8.32
N ILE A 155 -1.12 -6.90 7.18
CA ILE A 155 -0.52 -8.09 6.56
C ILE A 155 0.41 -8.79 7.56
N ASP A 156 1.29 -8.04 8.24
CA ASP A 156 2.22 -8.60 9.22
C ASP A 156 1.50 -9.27 10.39
N GLN A 157 0.39 -8.69 10.87
CA GLN A 157 -0.43 -9.30 11.93
C GLN A 157 -1.02 -10.65 11.50
N PHE A 158 -1.45 -10.80 10.24
CA PHE A 158 -1.90 -12.10 9.74
C PHE A 158 -0.74 -13.08 9.57
N LEU A 159 0.41 -12.62 9.10
CA LEU A 159 1.58 -13.48 8.90
C LEU A 159 2.16 -14.02 10.21
N GLN A 160 1.98 -13.31 11.33
CA GLN A 160 2.32 -13.82 12.67
C GLN A 160 1.52 -15.07 13.07
N LEU A 161 0.41 -15.36 12.39
CA LEU A 161 -0.40 -16.57 12.60
C LEU A 161 0.09 -17.75 11.75
N ALA A 162 1.12 -17.56 10.91
CA ALA A 162 1.68 -18.62 10.10
C ALA A 162 2.32 -19.71 10.99
N ASP A 163 1.84 -20.94 10.86
CA ASP A 163 2.31 -22.10 11.62
C ASP A 163 2.63 -23.24 10.65
N TYR A 164 3.71 -23.07 9.89
CA TYR A 164 4.16 -24.07 8.93
C TYR A 164 4.92 -25.20 9.63
N ASP A 165 4.45 -26.44 9.46
CA ASP A 165 5.28 -27.62 9.73
C ASP A 165 6.28 -27.83 8.57
N TRP A 166 7.46 -27.22 8.69
CA TRP A 166 8.53 -27.32 7.69
C TRP A 166 9.09 -28.73 7.50
N MET A 167 8.73 -29.69 8.35
CA MET A 167 9.18 -31.07 8.30
C MET A 167 8.09 -32.04 7.84
N THR A 168 6.89 -31.55 7.49
CA THR A 168 5.81 -32.42 7.02
C THR A 168 6.21 -33.18 5.74
N GLY A 169 5.93 -34.48 5.71
CA GLY A 169 6.05 -35.29 4.49
C GLY A 169 4.80 -35.19 3.60
N ASP A 170 3.69 -34.77 4.19
CA ASP A 170 2.37 -34.83 3.57
C ASP A 170 1.96 -33.48 3.01
N LEU A 171 1.38 -33.52 1.82
CA LEU A 171 0.75 -32.38 1.19
C LEU A 171 -0.60 -32.13 1.86
N GLY A 172 -0.83 -30.91 2.32
CA GLY A 172 -2.19 -30.48 2.59
C GLY A 172 -2.99 -30.33 1.29
N ASN A 173 -4.31 -30.33 1.44
CA ASN A 173 -5.24 -30.23 0.30
C ASN A 173 -5.71 -28.79 0.03
N LYS A 174 -5.34 -27.83 0.88
CA LYS A 174 -5.79 -26.43 0.82
C LYS A 174 -4.69 -25.48 1.27
N ALA A 175 -4.82 -24.21 0.89
CA ALA A 175 -4.02 -23.14 1.45
C ALA A 175 -4.25 -22.98 2.97
N SER A 176 -3.28 -22.38 3.66
CA SER A 176 -3.31 -22.11 5.09
C SER A 176 -4.44 -21.14 5.44
N ASP A 177 -5.16 -21.44 6.54
CA ASP A 177 -6.36 -20.68 6.93
C ASP A 177 -6.06 -19.20 7.19
N TYR A 178 -4.92 -18.89 7.81
CA TYR A 178 -4.49 -17.50 8.04
C TYR A 178 -4.37 -16.69 6.74
N LEU A 179 -3.93 -17.34 5.66
CA LEU A 179 -3.72 -16.70 4.37
C LEU A 179 -5.05 -16.49 3.65
N VAL A 180 -5.94 -17.46 3.70
CA VAL A 180 -7.30 -17.33 3.17
C VAL A 180 -8.00 -16.14 3.82
N ASP A 181 -7.89 -16.01 5.16
CA ASP A 181 -8.44 -14.88 5.91
C ASP A 181 -7.76 -13.55 5.54
N LEU A 182 -6.43 -13.54 5.35
CA LEU A 182 -5.70 -12.36 4.88
C LEU A 182 -6.18 -11.92 3.49
N ILE A 183 -6.34 -12.84 2.54
CA ILE A 183 -6.83 -12.53 1.20
C ILE A 183 -8.28 -12.02 1.26
N ALA A 184 -9.13 -12.60 2.10
CA ALA A 184 -10.49 -12.10 2.32
C ALA A 184 -10.49 -10.66 2.88
N PHE A 185 -9.62 -10.38 3.85
CA PHE A 185 -9.41 -9.03 4.38
C PHE A 185 -8.96 -8.05 3.29
N LEU A 186 -7.97 -8.41 2.47
CA LEU A 186 -7.48 -7.56 1.38
C LEU A 186 -8.58 -7.29 0.34
N ARG A 187 -9.35 -8.31 -0.05
CA ARG A 187 -10.51 -8.15 -0.96
C ARG A 187 -11.53 -7.17 -0.40
N SER A 188 -11.92 -7.33 0.87
CA SER A 188 -12.87 -6.43 1.53
C SER A 188 -12.33 -5.01 1.65
N THR A 189 -11.04 -4.86 1.90
CA THR A 189 -10.39 -3.55 2.04
C THR A 189 -10.34 -2.80 0.72
N PHE A 190 -9.88 -3.46 -0.36
CA PHE A 190 -9.78 -2.83 -1.68
C PHE A 190 -11.14 -2.52 -2.32
N ALA A 191 -12.20 -3.24 -1.94
CA ALA A 191 -13.56 -2.89 -2.36
C ALA A 191 -13.97 -1.48 -1.87
N VAL A 192 -13.51 -1.06 -0.69
CA VAL A 192 -13.76 0.30 -0.15
C VAL A 192 -12.88 1.35 -0.84
N PHE A 193 -11.74 0.96 -1.40
CA PHE A 193 -10.81 1.86 -2.07
C PHE A 193 -11.32 2.35 -3.43
N THR A 194 -12.48 1.88 -3.90
CA THR A 194 -13.18 2.41 -5.09
C THR A 194 -13.47 3.91 -4.99
N HIS A 195 -13.50 4.48 -3.77
CA HIS A 195 -13.66 5.91 -3.53
C HIS A 195 -12.35 6.71 -3.52
N LEU A 196 -11.20 6.04 -3.58
CA LEU A 196 -9.89 6.71 -3.71
C LEU A 196 -9.61 7.11 -5.16
N PRO A 197 -8.71 8.08 -5.39
CA PRO A 197 -8.14 8.29 -6.71
C PRO A 197 -7.49 7.00 -7.23
N GLY A 198 -7.72 6.64 -8.49
CA GLY A 198 -7.29 5.34 -9.05
C GLY A 198 -5.80 5.02 -8.83
N LYS A 199 -4.92 6.02 -9.00
CA LYS A 199 -3.47 5.85 -8.75
C LYS A 199 -3.14 5.52 -7.29
N VAL A 200 -3.89 6.07 -6.33
CA VAL A 200 -3.69 5.82 -4.90
C VAL A 200 -4.10 4.39 -4.56
N ALA A 201 -5.27 3.96 -5.03
CA ALA A 201 -5.74 2.59 -4.85
C ALA A 201 -4.79 1.56 -5.48
N GLN A 202 -4.28 1.84 -6.68
CA GLN A 202 -3.29 1.00 -7.36
C GLN A 202 -1.97 0.93 -6.60
N THR A 203 -1.47 2.06 -6.13
CA THR A 203 -0.24 2.11 -5.33
C THR A 203 -0.39 1.32 -4.04
N ALA A 204 -1.52 1.46 -3.34
CA ALA A 204 -1.81 0.69 -2.12
C ALA A 204 -1.85 -0.82 -2.41
N CYS A 205 -2.52 -1.23 -3.48
CA CYS A 205 -2.63 -2.62 -3.87
C CYS A 205 -1.28 -3.23 -4.27
N MET A 206 -0.50 -2.52 -5.08
CA MET A 206 0.84 -2.94 -5.46
C MET A 206 1.78 -3.02 -4.23
N SER A 207 1.70 -2.04 -3.32
CA SER A 207 2.47 -2.04 -2.07
C SER A 207 2.13 -3.26 -1.21
N ALA A 208 0.84 -3.56 -1.02
CA ALA A 208 0.38 -4.71 -0.28
C ALA A 208 0.84 -6.05 -0.89
N CYS A 209 0.71 -6.22 -2.21
CA CYS A 209 1.15 -7.44 -2.89
C CYS A 209 2.67 -7.62 -2.81
N LYS A 210 3.45 -6.54 -2.99
CA LYS A 210 4.92 -6.59 -2.85
C LYS A 210 5.34 -6.91 -1.42
N HIS A 211 4.69 -6.31 -0.44
CA HIS A 211 4.94 -6.56 0.98
C HIS A 211 4.64 -8.02 1.30
N LEU A 212 3.46 -8.53 0.93
CA LEU A 212 3.08 -9.93 1.11
C LEU A 212 4.07 -10.90 0.45
N ALA A 213 4.45 -10.67 -0.81
CA ALA A 213 5.41 -11.51 -1.52
C ALA A 213 6.79 -11.53 -0.82
N THR A 214 7.25 -10.36 -0.38
CA THR A 214 8.53 -10.20 0.32
C THR A 214 8.49 -10.90 1.68
N SER A 215 7.43 -10.72 2.46
CA SER A 215 7.29 -11.35 3.77
C SER A 215 7.15 -12.87 3.66
N LEU A 216 6.44 -13.39 2.65
CA LEU A 216 6.39 -14.83 2.37
C LEU A 216 7.77 -15.39 1.99
N MET A 217 8.54 -14.68 1.15
CA MET A 217 9.93 -15.04 0.86
C MET A 217 10.78 -15.05 2.14
N GLN A 218 10.60 -14.08 3.03
CA GLN A 218 11.32 -14.01 4.30
C GLN A 218 10.96 -15.18 5.23
N LEU A 219 9.68 -15.51 5.38
CA LEU A 219 9.22 -16.67 6.16
C LEU A 219 9.89 -17.97 5.70
N LEU A 220 10.01 -18.17 4.39
CA LEU A 220 10.67 -19.34 3.81
C LEU A 220 12.19 -19.38 4.11
N LEU A 221 12.83 -18.22 4.22
CA LEU A 221 14.29 -18.09 4.37
C LEU A 221 14.75 -17.87 5.81
N GLU A 222 13.82 -17.66 6.73
CA GLU A 222 14.07 -17.25 8.11
C GLU A 222 15.04 -18.19 8.84
N ALA A 223 15.90 -17.64 9.68
CA ALA A 223 16.97 -18.41 10.34
C ALA A 223 16.44 -19.53 11.26
N GLU A 224 15.22 -19.37 11.78
CA GLU A 224 14.54 -20.37 12.61
C GLU A 224 14.13 -21.62 11.80
N VAL A 225 13.88 -21.45 10.50
CA VAL A 225 13.62 -22.55 9.56
C VAL A 225 14.95 -23.24 9.23
N ARG A 226 15.39 -24.15 10.10
CA ARG A 226 16.66 -24.85 9.93
C ARG A 226 16.61 -25.95 8.87
N GLN A 227 15.45 -26.57 8.70
CA GLN A 227 15.24 -27.70 7.81
C GLN A 227 13.89 -27.57 7.11
N LEU A 228 13.83 -28.07 5.87
CA LEU A 228 12.65 -28.00 5.02
C LEU A 228 12.51 -29.30 4.21
N THR A 229 11.31 -29.85 4.15
CA THR A 229 10.95 -30.94 3.22
C THR A 229 10.38 -30.41 1.91
N LEU A 230 10.36 -31.27 0.88
CA LEU A 230 9.65 -30.95 -0.36
C LEU A 230 8.13 -30.84 -0.14
N GLY A 231 7.55 -31.66 0.77
CA GLY A 231 6.14 -31.59 1.12
C GLY A 231 5.75 -30.24 1.72
N ALA A 232 6.54 -29.73 2.67
CA ALA A 232 6.33 -28.40 3.24
C ALA A 232 6.45 -27.29 2.18
N LEU A 233 7.43 -27.38 1.29
CA LEU A 233 7.59 -26.42 0.19
C LEU A 233 6.39 -26.42 -0.77
N GLN A 234 5.84 -27.59 -1.05
CA GLN A 234 4.66 -27.73 -1.89
C GLN A 234 3.39 -27.22 -1.19
N GLN A 235 3.26 -27.38 0.14
CA GLN A 235 2.19 -26.75 0.93
C GLN A 235 2.31 -25.22 0.88
N PHE A 236 3.49 -24.67 1.12
CA PHE A 236 3.77 -23.24 0.97
C PHE A 236 3.49 -22.73 -0.46
N ASN A 237 3.68 -23.57 -1.48
CA ASN A 237 3.33 -23.23 -2.85
C ASN A 237 1.80 -23.10 -3.08
N LEU A 238 0.96 -23.81 -2.33
CA LEU A 238 -0.50 -23.59 -2.38
C LEU A 238 -0.84 -22.16 -1.92
N ASP A 239 -0.18 -21.71 -0.87
CA ASP A 239 -0.32 -20.38 -0.31
C ASP A 239 0.09 -19.29 -1.32
N VAL A 240 1.24 -19.44 -1.96
CA VAL A 240 1.68 -18.50 -3.01
C VAL A 240 0.72 -18.49 -4.20
N ARG A 241 0.11 -19.63 -4.56
CA ARG A 241 -0.89 -19.69 -5.65
C ARG A 241 -2.16 -18.91 -5.32
N GLU A 242 -2.61 -18.92 -4.07
CA GLU A 242 -3.76 -18.10 -3.64
C GLU A 242 -3.44 -16.60 -3.75
N CYS A 243 -2.24 -16.19 -3.35
CA CYS A 243 -1.77 -14.80 -3.52
C CYS A 243 -1.75 -14.37 -5.00
N GLU A 244 -1.26 -15.24 -5.88
CA GLU A 244 -1.25 -15.00 -7.32
C GLU A 244 -2.65 -14.92 -7.89
N GLN A 245 -3.55 -15.83 -7.49
CA GLN A 245 -4.95 -15.81 -7.91
C GLN A 245 -5.66 -14.54 -7.47
N PHE A 246 -5.38 -14.07 -6.25
CA PHE A 246 -5.82 -12.76 -5.78
C PHE A 246 -5.31 -11.65 -6.70
N ALA A 247 -4.01 -11.62 -7.02
CA ALA A 247 -3.44 -10.62 -7.93
C ALA A 247 -4.07 -10.69 -9.34
N ARG A 248 -4.32 -11.89 -9.89
CA ARG A 248 -4.98 -12.10 -11.19
C ARG A 248 -6.42 -11.60 -11.19
N SER A 249 -7.10 -11.62 -10.05
CA SER A 249 -8.51 -11.21 -9.96
C SER A 249 -8.75 -9.71 -10.15
N GLY A 250 -7.68 -8.91 -10.25
CA GLY A 250 -7.78 -7.47 -10.45
C GLY A 250 -8.48 -6.77 -9.28
N PRO A 251 -7.93 -6.85 -8.04
CA PRO A 251 -8.59 -6.34 -6.83
C PRO A 251 -8.86 -4.83 -6.85
N VAL A 252 -8.13 -4.09 -7.69
CA VAL A 252 -8.33 -2.66 -7.95
C VAL A 252 -8.30 -2.42 -9.47
N PRO A 253 -9.20 -1.60 -10.03
CA PRO A 253 -9.22 -1.32 -11.47
C PRO A 253 -8.01 -0.52 -11.97
N GLY A 254 -7.71 -0.66 -13.26
CA GLY A 254 -6.76 0.16 -14.01
C GLY A 254 -5.29 -0.30 -13.99
N PHE A 255 -5.01 -1.49 -13.47
CA PHE A 255 -3.75 -2.17 -13.76
C PHE A 255 -3.73 -2.64 -15.23
N GLN A 256 -2.55 -2.63 -15.86
CA GLN A 256 -2.34 -3.41 -17.08
C GLN A 256 -2.37 -4.91 -16.73
N GLU A 257 -2.72 -5.75 -17.71
CA GLU A 257 -2.70 -7.20 -17.54
C GLU A 257 -1.35 -7.67 -16.96
N ASP A 258 -1.42 -8.63 -16.05
CA ASP A 258 -0.29 -9.27 -15.36
C ASP A 258 0.62 -8.38 -14.49
N THR A 259 0.45 -7.05 -14.50
CA THR A 259 1.33 -6.14 -13.74
C THR A 259 1.37 -6.46 -12.25
N LEU A 260 0.21 -6.76 -11.64
CA LEU A 260 0.14 -7.09 -10.21
C LEU A 260 0.75 -8.46 -9.91
N GLN A 261 0.75 -9.38 -10.87
CA GLN A 261 1.36 -10.72 -10.72
C GLN A 261 2.88 -10.62 -10.66
N LEU A 262 3.48 -9.58 -11.26
CA LEU A 262 4.91 -9.30 -11.15
C LEU A 262 5.37 -9.05 -9.70
N ALA A 263 4.47 -8.74 -8.76
CA ALA A 263 4.83 -8.66 -7.35
C ALA A 263 5.30 -10.00 -6.77
N PHE A 264 4.83 -11.13 -7.33
CA PHE A 264 5.10 -12.49 -6.83
C PHE A 264 6.11 -13.26 -7.69
N ILE A 265 6.61 -12.67 -8.78
CA ILE A 265 7.39 -13.40 -9.80
C ILE A 265 8.69 -13.99 -9.25
N ASP A 266 9.37 -13.28 -8.36
CA ASP A 266 10.62 -13.75 -7.74
C ASP A 266 10.36 -15.01 -6.90
N LEU A 267 9.28 -15.01 -6.12
CA LEU A 267 8.87 -16.15 -5.30
C LEU A 267 8.38 -17.32 -6.16
N ARG A 268 7.58 -17.05 -7.19
CA ARG A 268 7.10 -18.05 -8.15
C ARG A 268 8.25 -18.77 -8.82
N GLN A 269 9.19 -18.03 -9.41
CA GLN A 269 10.33 -18.64 -10.10
C GLN A 269 11.22 -19.45 -9.15
N LEU A 270 11.42 -18.98 -7.90
CA LEU A 270 12.14 -19.76 -6.89
C LEU A 270 11.43 -21.08 -6.58
N LEU A 271 10.12 -21.04 -6.32
CA LEU A 271 9.34 -22.25 -6.03
C LEU A 271 9.34 -23.23 -7.21
N ASP A 272 9.15 -22.73 -8.43
CA ASP A 272 9.14 -23.57 -9.63
C ASP A 272 10.49 -24.26 -9.84
N LEU A 273 11.61 -23.57 -9.60
CA LEU A 273 12.96 -24.16 -9.69
C LEU A 273 13.11 -25.35 -8.74
N PHE A 274 12.67 -25.19 -7.49
CA PHE A 274 12.83 -26.20 -6.45
C PHE A 274 11.83 -27.36 -6.58
N ILE A 275 10.59 -27.08 -6.93
CA ILE A 275 9.53 -28.09 -7.08
C ILE A 275 9.76 -28.93 -8.34
N GLN A 276 10.17 -28.31 -9.45
CA GLN A 276 10.48 -29.02 -10.70
C GLN A 276 11.90 -29.60 -10.70
N TRP A 277 12.74 -29.20 -9.75
CA TRP A 277 14.16 -29.59 -9.67
C TRP A 277 14.97 -29.23 -10.93
N ASP A 278 14.68 -28.08 -11.54
CA ASP A 278 15.15 -27.68 -12.87
C ASP A 278 16.52 -26.97 -12.84
N TRP A 279 17.44 -27.46 -12.01
CA TRP A 279 18.75 -26.85 -11.78
C TRP A 279 19.65 -26.86 -13.01
N SER A 280 19.50 -27.86 -13.90
CA SER A 280 20.24 -27.91 -15.16
C SER A 280 19.95 -26.71 -16.04
N THR A 281 18.67 -26.34 -16.16
CA THR A 281 18.23 -25.18 -16.97
C THR A 281 18.66 -23.89 -16.29
N TYR A 282 18.45 -23.76 -14.97
CA TYR A 282 18.87 -22.58 -14.23
C TYR A 282 20.37 -22.29 -14.38
N LEU A 283 21.22 -23.29 -14.21
CA LEU A 283 22.68 -23.13 -14.25
C LEU A 283 23.21 -22.91 -15.68
N ALA A 284 22.60 -23.54 -16.68
CA ALA A 284 23.02 -23.40 -18.08
C ALA A 284 22.70 -22.01 -18.64
N ASP A 285 21.52 -21.49 -18.31
CA ASP A 285 21.03 -20.22 -18.85
C ASP A 285 21.29 -19.03 -17.92
N TYR A 286 21.95 -19.24 -16.77
CA TYR A 286 22.19 -18.18 -15.78
C TYR A 286 22.92 -16.98 -16.41
N GLY A 287 22.38 -15.77 -16.17
CA GLY A 287 22.91 -14.52 -16.74
C GLY A 287 22.46 -14.21 -18.17
N GLN A 288 21.77 -15.12 -18.85
CA GLN A 288 21.18 -14.83 -20.17
C GLN A 288 19.88 -14.01 -20.03
N PRO A 289 19.60 -13.07 -20.95
CA PRO A 289 18.42 -12.20 -20.87
C PRO A 289 17.09 -12.95 -21.00
N ASN A 290 17.07 -14.11 -21.65
CA ASN A 290 15.87 -14.91 -21.92
C ASN A 290 15.79 -16.17 -21.05
N CYS A 291 16.52 -16.24 -19.94
CA CYS A 291 16.51 -17.43 -19.10
C CYS A 291 15.17 -17.60 -18.35
N LYS A 292 14.72 -18.85 -18.18
CA LYS A 292 13.44 -19.20 -17.54
C LYS A 292 13.31 -18.67 -16.11
N TYR A 293 14.42 -18.62 -15.38
CA TYR A 293 14.50 -18.31 -13.95
C TYR A 293 15.25 -16.98 -13.70
N LEU A 294 15.02 -15.98 -14.55
CA LEU A 294 15.68 -14.67 -14.54
C LEU A 294 15.64 -13.94 -13.19
N ARG A 295 14.63 -14.20 -12.36
CA ARG A 295 14.39 -13.54 -11.08
C ARG A 295 14.97 -14.30 -9.88
N VAL A 296 15.46 -15.52 -10.09
CA VAL A 296 16.02 -16.32 -9.00
C VAL A 296 17.42 -15.80 -8.67
N ASN A 297 17.59 -15.32 -7.44
CA ASN A 297 18.89 -14.92 -6.92
C ASN A 297 19.68 -16.15 -6.44
N PRO A 298 20.95 -16.35 -6.87
CA PRO A 298 21.77 -17.50 -6.45
C PRO A 298 21.97 -17.63 -4.94
N VAL A 299 22.06 -16.51 -4.20
CA VAL A 299 22.24 -16.49 -2.74
C VAL A 299 20.97 -16.98 -2.04
N THR A 300 19.82 -16.49 -2.50
CA THR A 300 18.50 -16.95 -2.03
C THR A 300 18.29 -18.44 -2.31
N ALA A 301 18.61 -18.87 -3.54
CA ALA A 301 18.52 -20.27 -3.95
C ALA A 301 19.46 -21.15 -3.11
N LEU A 302 20.71 -20.73 -2.87
CA LEU A 302 21.64 -21.48 -2.03
C LEU A 302 21.13 -21.62 -0.59
N THR A 303 20.61 -20.53 -0.01
CA THR A 303 20.06 -20.51 1.35
C THR A 303 18.92 -21.53 1.53
N LEU A 304 17.99 -21.56 0.57
CA LEU A 304 16.88 -22.53 0.59
C LEU A 304 17.37 -23.97 0.37
N LEU A 305 18.32 -24.17 -0.55
CA LEU A 305 18.90 -25.49 -0.83
C LEU A 305 19.61 -26.08 0.38
N GLU A 306 20.30 -25.26 1.18
CA GLU A 306 20.96 -25.70 2.41
C GLU A 306 19.97 -26.15 3.48
N LYS A 307 18.79 -25.51 3.58
CA LYS A 307 17.71 -25.96 4.48
C LYS A 307 17.15 -27.33 4.07
N MET A 308 17.10 -27.63 2.77
CA MET A 308 16.65 -28.95 2.28
C MET A 308 17.71 -30.05 2.43
N LYS A 309 18.98 -29.67 2.62
CA LYS A 309 20.11 -30.59 2.70
C LYS A 309 20.14 -31.38 4.01
N ASP A 310 19.83 -30.74 5.14
CA ASP A 310 19.98 -31.35 6.47
C ASP A 310 18.82 -32.28 6.88
N THR A 311 17.70 -32.24 6.15
CA THR A 311 16.56 -33.15 6.32
C THR A 311 16.95 -34.62 6.06
N SER A 312 17.95 -34.88 5.22
CA SER A 312 18.39 -36.23 4.84
C SER A 312 19.32 -36.90 5.89
N ARG A 313 20.04 -36.12 6.70
CA ARG A 313 21.11 -36.61 7.58
C ARG A 313 20.62 -37.26 8.88
N LYS A 314 19.42 -36.92 9.37
CA LYS A 314 18.88 -37.48 10.63
C LYS A 314 18.24 -38.86 10.48
N ASN A 315 17.91 -39.30 9.26
CA ASN A 315 17.41 -40.66 8.98
C ASN A 315 18.55 -41.71 8.85
N ASN A 316 19.76 -41.40 9.33
CA ASN A 316 20.98 -42.19 9.16
C ASN A 316 21.00 -43.57 9.87
N MET A 317 20.01 -43.93 10.68
CA MET A 317 19.99 -45.25 11.35
C MET A 317 19.70 -46.44 10.41
N PHE A 318 19.29 -46.19 9.15
CA PHE A 318 19.04 -47.24 8.15
C PHE A 318 19.72 -46.98 6.79
N ALA A 319 20.86 -46.28 6.79
CA ALA A 319 21.54 -45.78 5.59
C ALA A 319 22.10 -46.87 4.63
N GLN A 320 22.03 -48.16 4.99
CA GLN A 320 22.55 -49.27 4.18
C GLN A 320 21.59 -49.70 3.05
N PHE A 321 20.32 -49.25 3.08
CA PHE A 321 19.27 -49.72 2.16
C PHE A 321 18.68 -48.65 1.22
N ARG A 322 19.22 -47.42 1.15
CA ARG A 322 18.66 -46.34 0.31
C ARG A 322 19.69 -45.68 -0.61
N LYS A 323 20.00 -46.33 -1.75
CA LYS A 323 20.83 -45.77 -2.83
C LYS A 323 20.30 -44.42 -3.35
N ASN A 324 18.98 -44.30 -3.47
CA ASN A 324 18.30 -43.10 -3.98
C ASN A 324 18.48 -41.84 -3.09
N GLU A 325 18.56 -41.99 -1.76
CA GLU A 325 18.79 -40.84 -0.87
C GLU A 325 20.23 -40.32 -0.96
N ARG A 326 21.20 -41.23 -1.11
CA ARG A 326 22.61 -40.85 -1.32
C ARG A 326 22.82 -40.11 -2.63
N ASP A 327 22.17 -40.56 -3.70
CA ASP A 327 22.27 -39.91 -5.01
C ASP A 327 21.58 -38.54 -5.01
N LYS A 328 20.42 -38.40 -4.32
CA LYS A 328 19.78 -37.10 -4.08
C LYS A 328 20.68 -36.14 -3.29
N GLN A 329 21.35 -36.65 -2.26
CA GLN A 329 22.27 -35.85 -1.45
C GLN A 329 23.49 -35.35 -2.25
N LYS A 330 24.08 -36.22 -3.08
CA LYS A 330 25.15 -35.82 -4.01
C LYS A 330 24.70 -34.75 -4.99
N LEU A 331 23.47 -34.83 -5.47
CA LEU A 331 22.91 -33.84 -6.39
C LEU A 331 22.76 -32.48 -5.71
N ILE A 332 22.20 -32.44 -4.49
CA ILE A 332 22.13 -31.23 -3.65
C ILE A 332 23.53 -30.64 -3.44
N ASP A 333 24.51 -31.47 -3.08
CA ASP A 333 25.89 -31.01 -2.83
C ASP A 333 26.57 -30.45 -4.09
N THR A 334 26.29 -31.05 -5.24
CA THR A 334 26.80 -30.59 -6.54
C THR A 334 26.21 -29.23 -6.90
N VAL A 335 24.89 -29.09 -6.80
CA VAL A 335 24.21 -27.81 -7.07
C VAL A 335 24.69 -26.73 -6.10
N ALA A 336 24.82 -27.03 -4.80
CA ALA A 336 25.31 -26.08 -3.81
C ALA A 336 26.73 -25.60 -4.13
N LYS A 337 27.61 -26.49 -4.60
CA LYS A 337 28.97 -26.12 -5.04
C LYS A 337 28.94 -25.22 -6.26
N GLN A 338 28.10 -25.50 -7.25
CA GLN A 338 27.95 -24.68 -8.45
C GLN A 338 27.39 -23.29 -8.12
N LEU A 339 26.37 -23.21 -7.25
CA LEU A 339 25.82 -21.93 -6.77
C LEU A 339 26.86 -21.07 -6.06
N ARG A 340 27.68 -21.66 -5.17
CA ARG A 340 28.79 -20.92 -4.52
C ARG A 340 29.80 -20.41 -5.55
N GLY A 341 30.09 -21.19 -6.59
CA GLY A 341 30.90 -20.77 -7.73
C GLY A 341 30.32 -19.53 -8.42
N LEU A 342 29.02 -19.58 -8.79
CA LEU A 342 28.32 -18.45 -9.41
C LEU A 342 28.33 -17.18 -8.56
N ILE A 343 28.11 -17.32 -7.24
CA ILE A 343 28.13 -16.20 -6.30
C ILE A 343 29.53 -15.57 -6.25
N SER A 344 30.58 -16.39 -6.17
CA SER A 344 31.96 -15.90 -6.13
C SER A 344 32.40 -15.18 -7.41
N SER A 345 31.93 -15.64 -8.57
CA SER A 345 32.21 -14.98 -9.86
C SER A 345 31.48 -13.65 -10.06
N HIS A 346 30.38 -13.43 -9.36
CA HIS A 346 29.61 -12.18 -9.44
C HIS A 346 30.10 -11.08 -8.50
N HIS A 347 30.88 -11.45 -7.47
CA HIS A 347 31.50 -10.51 -6.52
C HIS A 347 32.94 -10.14 -6.88
N SER A 348 33.48 -10.73 -7.96
CA SER A 348 34.76 -10.36 -8.58
C SER A 348 34.48 -9.45 -9.78
#